data_AF-A0A2V6F6Z0-F1
#
_entry.id   AF-A0A2V6F6Z0-F1
#
_cell.length_a   1.000
_cell.length_b   1.000
_cell.length_c   1.000
_cell.angle_alpha   90.00
_cell.angle_beta   90.00
_cell.angle_gamma   90.00
#
_symmetry.space_group_name_H-M   'P 1'
#
loop_
_entity.id
_entity.type
_entity.pdbx_description
1 polymer ?
#
loop_
_entity_poly.entity_id
_entity_poly.type
_entity_poly.pdbx_seq_one_letter_code
_entity_poly.pdbx_strand_id
1 'polypeptide(L)'
;MAELRDLPQVSDRNGDGISRQVIFFGTPFLLIHNVSPDVYVEQLNRCLDYLRRNFTGHTLIYRPHPNETNEADQLKLDGFRMENDREAAELYFLRNYQAIAAVFSVSSTVSRTALNNGINGYAMYPVFPFTMQQAEFFAGVMGDVPVEFTIRDLNPPPIPYQPIVAESGRSFAEAMKIAAEIQSVGTYLRGVPNIQ
;
A
#
# COMPACT_ATOMS: atom_id res chain seq x y z
N MET A 1 5.55 -29.85 19.35
CA MET A 1 4.80 -29.35 18.20
C MET A 1 3.83 -28.30 18.71
N ALA A 2 4.07 -27.03 18.42
CA ALA A 2 3.18 -25.95 18.82
C ALA A 2 2.03 -25.85 17.81
N GLU A 3 0.79 -26.00 18.29
CA GLU A 3 -0.41 -25.89 17.47
C GLU A 3 -0.60 -24.44 16.99
N LEU A 4 -0.98 -24.29 15.72
CA LEU A 4 -1.24 -23.04 14.99
C LEU A 4 -2.52 -22.31 15.47
N ARG A 5 -2.89 -22.41 16.76
CA ARG A 5 -4.19 -21.95 17.29
C ARG A 5 -4.21 -20.52 17.85
N ASP A 6 -3.06 -19.88 18.01
CA ASP A 6 -2.95 -18.53 18.58
C ASP A 6 -2.60 -17.45 17.55
N LEU A 7 -3.23 -17.51 16.37
CA LEU A 7 -3.26 -16.31 15.51
C LEU A 7 -4.32 -15.35 16.08
N PRO A 8 -3.99 -14.06 16.25
CA PRO A 8 -4.94 -13.08 16.76
C PRO A 8 -6.16 -13.04 15.84
N GLN A 9 -7.33 -13.23 16.44
CA GLN A 9 -8.63 -13.12 15.77
C GLN A 9 -8.69 -11.75 15.07
N VAL A 10 -8.80 -11.77 13.75
CA VAL A 10 -9.11 -10.60 12.94
C VAL A 10 -10.49 -10.13 13.40
N SER A 11 -10.54 -9.04 14.15
CA SER A 11 -11.81 -8.43 14.53
C SER A 11 -12.46 -7.91 13.26
N ASP A 12 -13.53 -8.55 12.81
CA ASP A 12 -14.45 -8.02 11.82
C ASP A 12 -15.05 -6.72 12.36
N ARG A 13 -14.38 -5.59 12.10
CA ARG A 13 -15.03 -4.28 12.08
C ARG A 13 -15.66 -4.08 10.69
N ASN A 14 -16.48 -5.04 10.27
CA ASN A 14 -17.34 -4.91 9.11
C ASN A 14 -18.67 -4.31 9.55
N GLY A 15 -18.65 -3.00 9.74
CA GLY A 15 -19.83 -2.14 9.86
C GLY A 15 -19.68 -0.97 8.90
N ASP A 16 -20.62 -0.88 7.95
CA ASP A 16 -20.87 0.21 7.02
C ASP A 16 -19.81 0.53 5.96
N GLY A 17 -20.11 0.18 4.69
CA GLY A 17 -19.59 0.85 3.48
C GLY A 17 -18.12 1.28 3.51
N ILE A 18 -17.22 0.38 3.92
CA ILE A 18 -15.84 0.73 4.29
C ILE A 18 -15.11 1.32 3.07
N SER A 19 -14.85 2.63 3.17
CA SER A 19 -13.93 3.37 2.33
C SER A 19 -12.59 2.61 2.26
N ARG A 20 -12.25 2.10 1.06
CA ARG A 20 -10.98 1.39 0.85
C ARG A 20 -9.80 2.31 1.17
N GLN A 21 -8.70 1.70 1.58
CA GLN A 21 -7.53 2.39 2.10
C GLN A 21 -6.50 2.62 0.99
N VAL A 22 -5.88 3.79 1.00
CA VAL A 22 -4.72 4.12 0.18
C VAL A 22 -3.57 4.43 1.09
N ILE A 23 -2.47 3.71 0.92
CA ILE A 23 -1.37 3.73 1.89
C ILE A 23 -0.15 4.33 1.24
N PHE A 24 0.43 5.33 1.87
CA PHE A 24 1.74 5.86 1.53
C PHE A 24 2.75 5.36 2.56
N PHE A 25 3.74 4.60 2.11
CA PHE A 25 4.89 4.22 2.93
C PHE A 25 5.98 5.27 2.81
N GLY A 26 6.35 5.82 3.96
CA GLY A 26 7.42 6.79 4.10
C GLY A 26 8.79 6.22 3.73
N THR A 27 9.77 7.10 3.71
CA THR A 27 11.18 6.79 3.41
C THR A 27 12.01 7.70 4.30
N PRO A 28 13.10 7.21 4.94
CA PRO A 28 13.91 8.01 5.86
C PRO A 28 14.75 9.03 5.09
N PHE A 29 14.13 10.12 4.67
CA PHE A 29 14.69 11.05 3.71
C PHE A 29 15.73 12.00 4.28
N LEU A 30 15.78 12.16 5.61
CA LEU A 30 16.89 12.87 6.25
C LEU A 30 18.21 12.09 6.13
N LEU A 31 18.13 10.81 5.76
CA LEU A 31 19.27 9.95 5.46
C LEU A 31 19.58 9.85 3.95
N ILE A 32 18.73 10.42 3.09
CA ILE A 32 18.98 10.43 1.64
C ILE A 32 19.98 11.53 1.34
N HIS A 33 21.18 11.13 0.95
CA HIS A 33 22.17 12.05 0.42
C HIS A 33 21.80 12.46 -1.03
N ASN A 34 22.14 13.69 -1.41
CA ASN A 34 22.03 14.27 -2.77
C ASN A 34 20.71 14.96 -3.16
N VAL A 35 19.69 15.01 -2.29
CA VAL A 35 18.57 15.98 -2.41
C VAL A 35 18.47 16.72 -1.10
N SER A 36 18.32 18.05 -1.13
CA SER A 36 18.15 18.78 0.13
C SER A 36 16.81 18.39 0.79
N PRO A 37 16.76 18.31 2.14
CA PRO A 37 15.54 17.95 2.84
C PRO A 37 14.33 18.80 2.43
N ASP A 38 14.49 20.11 2.29
CA ASP A 38 13.39 21.02 1.90
C ASP A 38 12.81 20.67 0.53
N VAL A 39 13.66 20.39 -0.47
CA VAL A 39 13.23 20.01 -1.82
C VAL A 39 12.54 18.64 -1.79
N TYR A 40 13.05 17.71 -0.98
CA TYR A 40 12.42 16.41 -0.81
C TYR A 40 11.03 16.54 -0.17
N VAL A 41 10.92 17.32 0.92
CA VAL A 41 9.66 17.61 1.62
C VAL A 41 8.65 18.30 0.70
N GLU A 42 9.08 19.30 -0.07
CA GLU A 42 8.21 19.96 -1.05
C GLU A 42 7.65 18.95 -2.05
N GLN A 43 8.51 18.13 -2.64
CA GLN A 43 8.09 17.18 -3.66
C GLN A 43 7.24 16.05 -3.08
N LEU A 44 7.57 15.55 -1.88
CA LEU A 44 6.76 14.56 -1.18
C LEU A 44 5.37 15.11 -0.82
N ASN A 45 5.26 16.38 -0.42
CA ASN A 45 3.96 17.00 -0.20
C ASN A 45 3.11 17.07 -1.48
N ARG A 46 3.74 17.29 -2.66
CA ARG A 46 3.03 17.22 -3.95
C ARG A 46 2.51 15.80 -4.25
N CYS A 47 3.27 14.77 -3.86
CA CYS A 47 2.82 13.37 -3.93
C CYS A 47 1.65 13.09 -2.97
N LEU A 48 1.65 13.64 -1.76
CA LEU A 48 0.54 13.50 -0.82
C LEU A 48 -0.73 14.22 -1.31
N ASP A 49 -0.57 15.42 -1.87
CA ASP A 49 -1.66 16.17 -2.51
C ASP A 49 -2.22 15.45 -3.75
N TYR A 50 -1.37 14.76 -4.49
CA TYR A 50 -1.80 13.88 -5.57
C TYR A 50 -2.74 12.77 -5.08
N LEU A 51 -2.44 12.15 -3.93
CA LEU A 51 -3.32 11.13 -3.35
C LEU A 51 -4.65 11.73 -2.89
N ARG A 52 -4.62 12.88 -2.21
CA ARG A 52 -5.85 13.58 -1.79
C ARG A 52 -6.79 13.85 -2.95
N ARG A 53 -6.26 14.33 -4.08
CA ARG A 53 -7.05 14.65 -5.28
C ARG A 53 -7.64 13.40 -5.93
N ASN A 54 -6.84 12.36 -6.13
CA ASN A 54 -7.23 11.21 -6.93
C ASN A 54 -7.98 10.12 -6.15
N PHE A 55 -7.88 10.12 -4.82
CA PHE A 55 -8.50 9.13 -3.96
C PHE A 55 -9.50 9.75 -2.98
N THR A 56 -10.30 10.71 -3.46
CA THR A 56 -11.43 11.24 -2.70
C THR A 56 -12.36 10.10 -2.29
N GLY A 57 -12.81 10.09 -1.03
CA GLY A 57 -13.64 9.02 -0.49
C GLY A 57 -12.88 7.76 -0.09
N HIS A 58 -11.55 7.74 -0.15
CA HIS A 58 -10.69 6.69 0.43
C HIS A 58 -10.12 7.12 1.78
N THR A 59 -9.82 6.15 2.64
CA THR A 59 -9.03 6.42 3.85
C THR A 59 -7.56 6.52 3.45
N LEU A 60 -6.97 7.71 3.59
CA LEU A 60 -5.55 7.91 3.32
C LEU A 60 -4.74 7.57 4.56
N ILE A 61 -3.75 6.70 4.42
CA ILE A 61 -2.89 6.24 5.51
C ILE A 61 -1.46 6.61 5.18
N TYR A 62 -0.74 7.20 6.11
CA TYR A 62 0.70 7.37 6.04
C TYR A 62 1.37 6.46 7.07
N ARG A 63 2.30 5.62 6.59
CA ARG A 63 3.08 4.69 7.41
C ARG A 63 4.54 5.10 7.34
N PRO A 64 5.10 5.73 8.39
CA PRO A 64 6.51 6.11 8.39
C PRO A 64 7.40 4.88 8.29
N HIS A 65 8.54 5.01 7.63
CA HIS A 65 9.54 3.96 7.63
C HIS A 65 10.05 3.71 9.07
N PRO A 66 10.40 2.47 9.48
CA PRO A 66 10.87 2.20 10.85
C PRO A 66 12.10 3.01 11.28
N ASN A 67 12.91 3.44 10.31
CA ASN A 67 14.11 4.26 10.51
C ASN A 67 13.85 5.77 10.33
N GLU A 68 12.62 6.20 10.05
CA GLU A 68 12.28 7.62 10.17
C GLU A 68 12.35 8.03 11.64
N THR A 69 12.76 9.27 11.84
CA THR A 69 12.91 9.92 13.13
C THR A 69 11.81 10.97 13.29
N ASN A 70 11.92 12.09 12.59
CA ASN A 70 11.00 13.22 12.63
C ASN A 70 10.60 13.71 11.22
N GLU A 71 10.82 12.89 10.19
CA GLU A 71 10.41 13.15 8.81
C GLU A 71 8.93 13.52 8.70
N ALA A 72 8.05 12.74 9.35
CA ALA A 72 6.61 12.95 9.31
C ALA A 72 6.18 14.34 9.82
N ASP A 73 6.92 14.93 10.76
CA ASP A 73 6.62 16.25 11.34
C ASP A 73 6.80 17.39 10.33
N GLN A 74 7.53 17.14 9.23
CA GLN A 74 7.78 18.12 8.17
C GLN A 74 6.76 18.00 7.02
N LEU A 75 5.87 17.01 7.07
CA LEU A 75 4.93 16.71 6.00
C LEU A 75 3.55 17.30 6.28
N LYS A 76 2.89 17.76 5.22
CA LYS A 76 1.48 18.14 5.25
C LYS A 76 0.67 16.86 5.22
N LEU A 77 0.26 16.38 6.39
CA LEU A 77 -0.45 15.11 6.57
C LEU A 77 -1.94 15.29 6.87
N ASP A 78 -2.49 16.49 6.72
CA ASP A 78 -3.93 16.73 6.90
C ASP A 78 -4.77 15.78 6.03
N GLY A 79 -5.72 15.08 6.64
CA GLY A 79 -6.53 14.07 5.96
C GLY A 79 -5.86 12.70 5.78
N PHE A 80 -4.62 12.52 6.26
CA PHE A 80 -4.00 11.19 6.42
C PHE A 80 -4.13 10.71 7.87
N ARG A 81 -4.46 9.42 8.03
CA ARG A 81 -4.27 8.70 9.28
C ARG A 81 -2.82 8.22 9.38
N MET A 82 -2.14 8.58 10.46
CA MET A 82 -0.82 8.06 10.77
C MET A 82 -0.92 6.67 11.41
N GLU A 83 -0.16 5.71 10.88
CA GLU A 83 -0.02 4.38 11.47
C GLU A 83 1.46 4.06 11.70
N ASN A 84 1.92 4.23 12.95
CA ASN A 84 3.30 4.00 13.38
C ASN A 84 3.42 2.75 14.26
N ASP A 85 2.96 1.61 13.74
CA ASP A 85 2.97 0.32 14.44
C ASP A 85 4.29 -0.47 14.23
N ARG A 86 5.16 0.01 13.33
CA ARG A 86 6.41 -0.65 12.90
C ARG A 86 6.21 -2.07 12.36
N GLU A 87 4.99 -2.41 11.93
CA GLU A 87 4.69 -3.72 11.33
C GLU A 87 5.35 -3.83 9.94
N ALA A 88 5.84 -5.02 9.61
CA ALA A 88 6.35 -5.32 8.27
C ALA A 88 5.23 -5.20 7.24
N ALA A 89 5.54 -4.60 6.08
CA ALA A 89 4.53 -4.31 5.07
C ALA A 89 3.82 -5.57 4.55
N GLU A 90 4.53 -6.69 4.45
CA GLU A 90 3.98 -7.98 4.05
C GLU A 90 2.87 -8.46 4.99
N LEU A 91 3.12 -8.38 6.30
CA LEU A 91 2.12 -8.74 7.31
C LEU A 91 0.92 -7.79 7.28
N TYR A 92 1.19 -6.50 7.08
CA TYR A 92 0.13 -5.51 6.92
C TYR A 92 -0.75 -5.82 5.71
N PHE A 93 -0.15 -6.16 4.56
CA PHE A 93 -0.88 -6.54 3.35
C PHE A 93 -1.71 -7.79 3.56
N LEU A 94 -1.18 -8.82 4.24
CA LEU A 94 -1.94 -10.03 4.54
C LEU A 94 -3.19 -9.73 5.37
N ARG A 95 -3.08 -8.86 6.38
CA ARG A 95 -4.19 -8.54 7.29
C ARG A 95 -5.23 -7.62 6.66
N ASN A 96 -4.81 -6.72 5.77
CA ASN A 96 -5.67 -5.66 5.24
C ASN A 96 -6.00 -5.84 3.74
N TYR A 97 -5.60 -6.95 3.12
CA TYR A 97 -5.65 -7.17 1.66
C TYR A 97 -6.92 -6.63 0.98
N GLN A 98 -8.10 -7.01 1.50
CA GLN A 98 -9.39 -6.61 0.93
C GLN A 98 -9.68 -5.11 1.08
N ALA A 99 -9.18 -4.48 2.14
CA ALA A 99 -9.38 -3.07 2.43
C ALA A 99 -8.46 -2.18 1.59
N ILE A 100 -7.32 -2.67 1.10
CA ILE A 100 -6.33 -1.85 0.38
C ILE A 100 -6.76 -1.64 -1.07
N ALA A 101 -6.92 -0.38 -1.48
CA ALA A 101 -7.13 0.02 -2.87
C ALA A 101 -5.81 0.19 -3.64
N ALA A 102 -4.83 0.85 -3.01
CA ALA A 102 -3.53 1.13 -3.61
C ALA A 102 -2.46 1.40 -2.55
N VAL A 103 -1.20 1.14 -2.92
CA VAL A 103 0.00 1.35 -2.12
C VAL A 103 0.96 2.24 -2.89
N PHE A 104 1.53 3.22 -2.21
CA PHE A 104 2.47 4.18 -2.76
C PHE A 104 3.72 4.24 -1.91
N SER A 105 4.85 4.55 -2.56
CA SER A 105 6.07 4.98 -1.91
C SER A 105 6.87 5.84 -2.88
N VAL A 106 7.88 6.57 -2.39
CA VAL A 106 8.83 7.25 -3.28
C VAL A 106 9.65 6.20 -4.02
N SER A 107 10.45 5.44 -3.29
CA SER A 107 11.45 4.53 -3.86
C SER A 107 11.60 3.24 -3.05
N SER A 108 10.62 2.87 -2.24
CA SER A 108 10.68 1.67 -1.42
C SER A 108 10.20 0.44 -2.18
N THR A 109 10.88 -0.69 -1.98
CA THR A 109 10.48 -1.99 -2.56
C THR A 109 9.10 -2.45 -2.11
N VAL A 110 8.52 -1.82 -1.07
CA VAL A 110 7.15 -2.05 -0.62
C VAL A 110 6.11 -1.90 -1.73
N SER A 111 6.30 -0.96 -2.66
CA SER A 111 5.41 -0.82 -3.83
C SER A 111 5.51 -2.04 -4.74
N ARG A 112 6.72 -2.57 -4.94
CA ARG A 112 6.94 -3.81 -5.71
C ARG A 112 6.35 -5.01 -4.99
N THR A 113 6.49 -5.10 -3.67
CA THR A 113 5.85 -6.13 -2.85
C THR A 113 4.33 -6.07 -3.00
N ALA A 114 3.72 -4.89 -2.96
CA ALA A 114 2.28 -4.73 -3.18
C ALA A 114 1.86 -5.25 -4.57
N LEU A 115 2.57 -4.84 -5.62
CA LEU A 115 2.34 -5.33 -7.00
C LEU A 115 2.40 -6.86 -7.08
N ASN A 116 3.44 -7.47 -6.51
CA ASN A 116 3.63 -8.93 -6.52
C ASN A 116 2.52 -9.68 -5.76
N ASN A 117 1.83 -9.01 -4.83
CA ASN A 117 0.73 -9.58 -4.08
C ASN A 117 -0.65 -9.30 -4.72
N GLY A 118 -0.69 -8.70 -5.92
CA GLY A 118 -1.95 -8.39 -6.61
C GLY A 118 -2.64 -7.11 -6.11
N ILE A 119 -1.92 -6.25 -5.37
CA ILE A 119 -2.37 -4.93 -4.96
C ILE A 119 -1.82 -3.89 -5.94
N ASN A 120 -2.57 -2.84 -6.25
CA ASN A 120 -2.03 -1.71 -7.01
C ASN A 120 -0.90 -1.02 -6.23
N GLY A 121 0.35 -1.33 -6.56
CA GLY A 121 1.55 -0.72 -5.98
C GLY A 121 2.21 0.27 -6.93
N TYR A 122 2.60 1.45 -6.45
CA TYR A 122 3.19 2.50 -7.28
C TYR A 122 4.42 3.13 -6.64
N ALA A 123 5.43 3.41 -7.46
CA ALA A 123 6.64 4.14 -7.06
C ALA A 123 6.64 5.55 -7.67
N MET A 124 7.03 6.55 -6.89
CA MET A 124 6.99 7.96 -7.28
C MET A 124 8.38 8.60 -7.48
N TYR A 125 9.47 7.84 -7.39
CA TYR A 125 10.83 8.40 -7.50
C TYR A 125 11.10 9.23 -8.76
N PRO A 126 10.47 9.03 -9.95
CA PRO A 126 10.76 9.88 -11.11
C PRO A 126 10.21 11.30 -11.01
N VAL A 127 9.27 11.58 -10.09
CA VAL A 127 8.79 12.95 -9.89
C VAL A 127 9.72 13.76 -8.99
N PHE A 128 10.74 13.12 -8.40
CA PHE A 128 11.75 13.78 -7.58
C PHE A 128 12.92 14.24 -8.46
N PRO A 129 13.58 15.35 -8.09
CA PRO A 129 14.73 15.90 -8.83
C PRO A 129 16.02 15.10 -8.55
N PHE A 130 15.92 13.77 -8.59
CA PHE A 130 17.06 12.88 -8.48
C PHE A 130 17.96 13.00 -9.70
N THR A 131 19.25 12.76 -9.51
CA THR A 131 20.17 12.62 -10.65
C THR A 131 19.77 11.41 -11.51
N MET A 132 20.20 11.39 -12.77
CA MET A 132 19.97 10.25 -13.66
C MET A 132 20.44 8.93 -13.04
N GLN A 133 21.63 8.93 -12.41
CA GLN A 133 22.18 7.77 -11.72
C GLN A 133 21.28 7.26 -10.57
N GLN A 134 20.69 8.18 -9.80
CA GLN A 134 19.77 7.82 -8.72
C GLN A 134 18.44 7.28 -9.26
N ALA A 135 17.90 7.90 -10.31
CA ALA A 135 16.68 7.41 -10.96
C ALA A 135 16.88 6.01 -11.56
N GLU A 136 18.04 5.76 -12.18
CA GLU A 136 18.45 4.44 -12.68
C GLU A 136 18.64 3.43 -11.55
N PHE A 137 19.26 3.84 -10.44
CA PHE A 137 19.39 3.00 -9.25
C PHE A 137 18.01 2.56 -8.73
N PHE A 138 17.08 3.50 -8.54
CA PHE A 138 15.74 3.16 -8.08
C PHE A 138 14.98 2.31 -9.10
N ALA A 139 15.10 2.59 -10.40
CA ALA A 139 14.52 1.74 -11.43
C ALA A 139 15.09 0.30 -11.37
N GLY A 140 16.40 0.16 -11.19
CA GLY A 140 17.06 -1.14 -11.04
C GLY A 140 16.62 -1.90 -9.79
N VAL A 141 16.40 -1.20 -8.66
CA VAL A 141 15.85 -1.77 -7.42
C VAL A 141 14.42 -2.29 -7.62
N MET A 142 13.59 -1.58 -8.40
CA MET A 142 12.22 -2.01 -8.70
C MET A 142 12.17 -3.20 -9.68
N GLY A 143 13.18 -3.31 -10.54
CA GLY A 143 13.30 -4.38 -11.54
C GLY A 143 12.30 -4.23 -12.68
N ASP A 144 11.96 -5.36 -13.31
CA ASP A 144 11.01 -5.39 -14.42
C ASP A 144 9.56 -5.22 -13.92
N VAL A 145 9.02 -4.02 -14.08
CA VAL A 145 7.68 -3.58 -13.65
C VAL A 145 6.86 -3.07 -14.84
N PRO A 146 5.51 -3.18 -14.82
CA PRO A 146 4.67 -2.51 -15.80
C PRO A 146 4.90 -0.99 -15.80
N VAL A 147 4.68 -0.32 -16.93
CA VAL A 147 4.92 1.13 -17.05
C VAL A 147 4.06 1.94 -16.07
N GLU A 148 2.86 1.46 -15.78
CA GLU A 148 1.87 2.04 -14.86
C GLU A 148 2.38 2.07 -13.41
N PHE A 149 3.33 1.19 -13.04
CA PHE A 149 3.93 1.15 -11.71
C PHE A 149 4.61 2.44 -11.32
N THR A 150 5.13 3.17 -12.29
CA THR A 150 5.92 4.34 -12.00
C THR A 150 5.12 5.60 -12.29
N ILE A 151 4.80 6.36 -11.24
CA ILE A 151 4.19 7.68 -11.39
C ILE A 151 5.27 8.66 -11.84
N ARG A 152 5.11 9.18 -13.06
CA ARG A 152 6.04 10.13 -13.69
C ARG A 152 5.45 11.53 -13.82
N ASP A 153 4.13 11.64 -13.69
CA ASP A 153 3.39 12.90 -13.75
C ASP A 153 2.33 12.89 -12.63
N LEU A 154 2.25 13.98 -11.87
CA LEU A 154 1.28 14.17 -10.79
C LEU A 154 -0.02 14.85 -11.28
N ASN A 155 -0.25 14.93 -12.59
CA ASN A 155 -1.50 15.44 -13.16
C ASN A 155 -2.55 14.33 -13.37
N PRO A 156 -2.30 13.26 -14.15
CA PRO A 156 -3.31 12.23 -14.40
C PRO A 156 -3.50 11.30 -13.20
N PRO A 157 -4.69 10.72 -13.00
CA PRO A 157 -4.89 9.68 -12.00
C PRO A 157 -4.01 8.45 -12.29
N PRO A 158 -3.68 7.65 -11.26
CA PRO A 158 -2.87 6.46 -11.45
C PRO A 158 -3.66 5.43 -12.25
N ILE A 159 -2.98 4.73 -13.16
CA ILE A 159 -3.61 3.71 -13.99
C ILE A 159 -3.69 2.42 -13.16
N PRO A 160 -4.90 1.88 -12.90
CA PRO A 160 -5.04 0.59 -12.21
C PRO A 160 -4.47 -0.54 -13.07
N TYR A 161 -3.85 -1.54 -12.45
CA TYR A 161 -3.48 -2.73 -13.17
C TYR A 161 -4.72 -3.49 -13.63
N GLN A 162 -4.74 -3.88 -14.90
CA GLN A 162 -5.72 -4.86 -15.34
C GLN A 162 -5.47 -6.17 -14.61
N PRO A 163 -6.51 -6.89 -14.15
CA PRO A 163 -6.33 -8.23 -13.64
C PRO A 163 -5.65 -9.06 -14.72
N ILE A 164 -4.44 -9.54 -14.45
CA ILE A 164 -3.83 -10.56 -15.30
C ILE A 164 -4.74 -11.78 -15.14
N VAL A 165 -5.45 -12.15 -16.21
CA VAL A 165 -6.13 -13.45 -16.27
C VAL A 165 -5.00 -14.47 -16.19
N ALA A 166 -4.82 -15.08 -15.02
CA ALA A 166 -3.78 -16.08 -14.82
C ALA A 166 -4.06 -17.23 -15.79
N GLU A 167 -3.17 -17.47 -16.75
CA GLU A 167 -3.17 -18.72 -17.50
C GLU A 167 -2.82 -19.85 -16.54
N SER A 168 -3.86 -20.53 -16.05
CA SER A 168 -3.82 -21.88 -15.46
C SER A 168 -2.68 -22.17 -14.46
N GLY A 169 -2.42 -21.26 -13.53
CA GLY A 169 -1.56 -21.51 -12.38
C GLY A 169 -2.10 -20.75 -11.18
N ARG A 170 -2.47 -21.48 -10.11
CA ARG A 170 -3.05 -20.92 -8.87
C ARG A 170 -2.14 -19.82 -8.33
N SER A 171 -2.49 -18.56 -8.58
CA SER A 171 -1.71 -17.42 -8.10
C SER A 171 -2.03 -17.15 -6.62
N PHE A 172 -1.10 -16.53 -5.90
CA PHE A 172 -1.34 -16.10 -4.51
C PHE A 172 -2.58 -15.19 -4.41
N ALA A 173 -2.79 -14.32 -5.41
CA ALA A 173 -3.98 -13.47 -5.50
C ALA A 173 -5.28 -14.28 -5.64
N GLU A 174 -5.29 -15.36 -6.43
CA GLU A 174 -6.44 -16.27 -6.52
C GLU A 174 -6.68 -17.03 -5.21
N ALA A 175 -5.62 -17.49 -4.54
CA ALA A 175 -5.74 -18.15 -3.24
C ALA A 175 -6.33 -17.21 -2.18
N MET A 176 -5.89 -15.94 -2.16
CA MET A 176 -6.43 -14.91 -1.27
C MET A 176 -7.87 -14.53 -1.62
N LYS A 177 -8.21 -14.45 -2.91
CA LYS A 177 -9.58 -14.19 -3.37
C LYS A 177 -10.53 -15.33 -3.00
N ILE A 178 -10.10 -16.58 -3.17
CA ILE A 178 -10.89 -17.76 -2.77
C ILE A 178 -11.07 -17.79 -1.24
N ALA A 179 -10.01 -17.52 -0.48
CA ALA A 179 -10.10 -17.46 0.99
C ALA A 179 -11.06 -16.36 1.48
N ALA A 180 -11.05 -15.21 0.81
CA ALA A 180 -11.98 -14.10 1.03
C ALA A 180 -13.45 -14.47 0.74
N GLU A 181 -13.71 -15.18 -0.35
CA GLU A 181 -15.05 -15.63 -0.73
C GLU A 181 -15.57 -16.72 0.23
N ILE A 182 -14.72 -17.61 0.72
CA ILE A 182 -15.12 -18.64 1.70
C ILE A 182 -15.52 -18.02 3.05
N GLN A 183 -14.84 -16.96 3.49
CA GLN A 183 -15.19 -16.26 4.73
C GLN A 183 -16.56 -15.56 4.66
N SER A 184 -16.97 -15.03 3.50
CA SER A 184 -18.28 -14.36 3.35
C SER A 184 -19.46 -15.34 3.31
N VAL A 185 -19.25 -16.57 2.84
CA VAL A 185 -20.28 -17.64 2.84
C VAL A 185 -20.47 -18.23 4.24
N GLY A 186 -19.41 -18.30 5.06
CA GLY A 186 -19.47 -18.80 6.44
C GLY A 186 -20.39 -17.99 7.37
N THR A 187 -20.59 -16.70 7.08
CA THR A 187 -21.46 -15.81 7.86
C THR A 187 -22.95 -15.99 7.57
N TYR A 188 -23.32 -16.58 6.42
CA TYR A 188 -24.73 -16.79 6.03
C TYR A 188 -25.35 -18.08 6.57
N LEU A 189 -24.59 -18.98 7.21
CA LEU A 189 -25.08 -20.27 7.70
C LEU A 189 -25.32 -20.34 9.23
N ARG A 190 -25.11 -19.26 9.98
CA ARG A 190 -25.49 -19.19 11.41
C ARG A 190 -26.89 -18.62 11.58
N GLY A 191 -27.88 -19.37 11.11
CA GLY A 191 -29.29 -19.02 11.26
C GLY A 191 -30.18 -20.25 11.22
N VAL A 192 -29.92 -21.25 12.07
CA VAL A 192 -30.86 -22.36 12.27
C VAL A 192 -31.35 -22.29 13.72
N PRO A 193 -32.66 -22.12 13.99
CA PRO A 193 -33.19 -22.12 15.34
C PRO A 193 -33.12 -23.55 15.90
N ASN A 194 -32.55 -23.71 17.11
CA ASN A 194 -32.66 -24.95 17.86
C ASN A 194 -34.13 -25.15 18.26
N ILE A 195 -34.72 -26.24 17.78
CA ILE A 195 -35.94 -26.82 18.34
C ILE A 195 -35.48 -27.99 19.21
N GLN A 196 -35.61 -27.84 20.53
CA GLN A 196 -36.10 -28.85 21.46
C GLN A 196 -36.38 -28.21 22.82
#